data_AF-A0A3M8BFI2-F1
#
_entry.id   AF-A0A3M8BFI2-F1
#
_cell.length_a   1.000
_cell.length_b   1.000
_cell.length_c   1.000
_cell.angle_alpha   90.00
_cell.angle_beta   90.00
_cell.angle_gamma   90.00
#
_symmetry.space_group_name_H-M   'P 1'
#
loop_
_entity.id
_entity.type
_entity.pdbx_description
1 polymer ?
#
loop_
_entity_poly.entity_id
_entity_poly.type
_entity_poly.pdbx_seq_one_letter_code
_entity_poly.pdbx_strand_id
1 'polypeptide(L)'
;MDHLCPVCNGLASLSQACQRCGTLLADAGRLYDYYGDYSPYREIDDAKLDNGYPDRRNHQCLHTGWCSFCQAEQTVAVQEWTPDKLFYE
;
A
#
# COMPACT_ATOMS: atom_id res chain seq x y z
N MET A 1 -6.37 2.52 -17.63
CA MET A 1 -6.41 2.35 -16.16
C MET A 1 -5.50 1.18 -15.91
N ASP A 2 -4.21 1.46 -15.69
CA ASP A 2 -3.17 0.50 -16.07
C ASP A 2 -2.39 -0.05 -14.87
N HIS A 3 -2.82 0.24 -13.63
CA HIS A 3 -2.14 -0.21 -12.43
C HIS A 3 -3.14 -0.46 -11.29
N LEU A 4 -3.00 -1.59 -10.58
CA LEU A 4 -3.81 -1.92 -9.40
C LEU A 4 -2.92 -2.43 -8.26
N CYS A 5 -3.24 -2.08 -7.02
CA CYS A 5 -2.54 -2.66 -5.87
C CYS A 5 -3.07 -4.07 -5.57
N PRO A 6 -2.23 -5.13 -5.60
CA PRO A 6 -2.69 -6.49 -5.34
C PRO A 6 -3.10 -6.71 -3.88
N VAL A 7 -2.53 -5.94 -2.94
CA VAL A 7 -2.86 -6.05 -1.51
C VAL A 7 -4.23 -5.43 -1.24
N CYS A 8 -4.49 -4.21 -1.71
CA CYS A 8 -5.81 -3.58 -1.59
C CYS A 8 -6.93 -4.42 -2.22
N ASN A 9 -6.64 -5.11 -3.31
CA ASN A 9 -7.61 -5.92 -4.05
C ASN A 9 -7.67 -7.38 -3.57
N GLY A 10 -6.97 -7.75 -2.50
CA GLY A 10 -6.99 -9.11 -1.95
C GLY A 10 -6.38 -10.18 -2.86
N LEU A 11 -5.62 -9.79 -3.88
CA LEU A 11 -4.91 -10.68 -4.81
C LEU A 11 -3.60 -11.18 -4.22
N ALA A 12 -3.01 -10.44 -3.28
CA ALA A 12 -1.82 -10.85 -2.54
C ALA A 12 -1.87 -10.37 -1.08
N SER A 13 -1.21 -11.09 -0.19
CA SER A 13 -1.01 -10.65 1.20
C SER A 13 0.24 -9.78 1.33
N LEU A 14 0.22 -8.84 2.29
CA LEU A 14 1.41 -8.10 2.69
C LEU A 14 2.43 -9.06 3.33
N SER A 15 3.60 -9.21 2.71
CA SER A 15 4.61 -10.21 3.12
C SER A 15 5.87 -9.60 3.72
N GLN A 16 5.87 -8.29 3.98
CA GLN A 16 7.01 -7.60 4.56
C GLN A 16 7.22 -7.94 6.04
N ALA A 17 8.47 -8.21 6.39
CA ALA A 17 8.90 -8.41 7.77
C ALA A 17 9.16 -7.06 8.46
N CYS A 18 8.86 -6.99 9.75
CA CYS A 18 9.14 -5.84 10.59
C CYS A 18 10.66 -5.61 10.70
N GLN A 19 11.12 -4.39 10.43
CA GLN A 19 12.53 -4.02 10.50
C GLN A 19 13.10 -4.05 11.94
N ARG A 20 12.24 -4.05 12.98
CA ARG A 20 12.66 -4.09 14.38
C ARG A 20 12.81 -5.49 14.97
N CYS A 21 11.95 -6.43 14.56
CA CYS A 21 11.88 -7.75 15.20
C CYS A 21 11.74 -8.93 14.23
N GLY A 22 11.59 -8.67 12.92
CA GLY A 22 11.46 -9.71 11.90
C GLY A 22 10.08 -10.35 11.78
N THR A 23 9.13 -10.07 12.68
CA THR A 23 7.75 -10.57 12.58
C THR A 23 7.05 -10.01 11.34
N LEU A 24 6.25 -10.82 10.64
CA LEU A 24 5.44 -10.36 9.51
C LEU A 24 4.49 -9.22 9.92
N LEU A 25 4.40 -8.21 9.05
CA LEU A 25 3.50 -7.08 9.25
C LEU A 25 2.08 -7.45 8.84
N ALA A 26 1.12 -7.01 9.64
CA ALA A 26 -0.28 -6.98 9.24
C ALA A 26 -0.54 -5.73 8.40
N ASP A 27 -1.29 -5.88 7.31
CA ASP A 27 -1.78 -4.73 6.54
C ASP A 27 -2.83 -3.98 7.34
N ALA A 28 -2.56 -2.71 7.64
CA ALA A 28 -3.49 -1.82 8.32
C ALA A 28 -4.22 -0.89 7.33
N GLY A 29 -3.98 -1.02 6.02
CA GLY A 29 -4.64 -0.19 5.00
C GLY A 29 -3.69 0.82 4.38
N ARG A 30 -4.22 1.73 3.56
CA ARG A 30 -3.41 2.65 2.75
C ARG A 30 -2.95 3.82 3.61
N LEU A 31 -1.71 4.26 3.41
CA LEU A 31 -1.11 5.34 4.19
C LEU A 31 -1.95 6.62 4.13
N TYR A 32 -2.38 7.02 2.93
CA TYR A 32 -3.13 8.26 2.71
C TYR A 32 -4.57 8.22 3.25
N ASP A 33 -5.11 7.05 3.63
CA ASP A 33 -6.39 6.96 4.35
C ASP A 33 -6.28 7.56 5.78
N TYR A 34 -5.07 7.71 6.32
CA TYR A 34 -4.80 8.24 7.66
C TYR A 34 -4.43 9.72 7.71
N TYR A 35 -3.93 10.29 6.62
CA TYR A 35 -3.36 11.65 6.59
C TYR A 35 -4.15 12.65 5.73
N GLY A 36 -5.15 12.19 4.96
CA GLY A 36 -6.03 13.06 4.17
C GLY A 36 -7.37 13.34 4.86
N ASP A 37 -8.05 14.41 4.46
CA ASP A 37 -9.48 14.55 4.70
C ASP A 37 -10.17 13.30 4.15
N TYR A 38 -10.73 12.47 5.03
CA TYR A 38 -11.37 11.20 4.67
C TYR A 38 -12.43 11.46 3.59
N SER A 39 -12.03 11.20 2.35
CA SER A 39 -12.81 11.44 1.14
C SER A 39 -13.01 10.08 0.50
N PRO A 40 -14.04 9.32 0.91
CA PRO A 40 -14.24 7.94 0.44
C PRO A 40 -14.44 7.82 -1.08
N TYR A 41 -14.65 8.96 -1.75
CA TYR A 41 -14.82 9.08 -3.20
C TYR A 41 -13.62 9.73 -3.92
N ARG A 42 -12.52 10.05 -3.21
CA ARG A 42 -11.31 10.56 -3.87
C ARG A 42 -10.62 9.39 -4.55
N GLU A 43 -10.38 9.53 -5.85
CA GLU A 43 -9.63 8.55 -6.62
C GLU A 43 -8.24 8.35 -6.01
N ILE A 44 -7.76 7.10 -6.05
CA ILE A 44 -6.47 6.73 -5.44
C ILE A 44 -5.33 7.57 -6.04
N ASP A 45 -5.33 7.79 -7.35
CA ASP A 45 -4.31 8.58 -8.03
C ASP A 45 -4.33 10.06 -7.63
N ASP A 46 -5.50 10.58 -7.25
CA ASP A 46 -5.65 11.95 -6.78
C ASP A 46 -5.10 12.08 -5.36
N ALA A 47 -5.27 11.08 -4.50
CA ALA A 47 -4.70 11.06 -3.14
C ALA A 47 -3.17 10.96 -3.12
N LYS A 48 -2.56 10.50 -4.22
CA LYS A 48 -1.09 10.44 -4.36
C LYS A 48 -0.45 11.74 -4.86
N LEU A 49 -1.25 12.72 -5.29
CA LEU A 49 -0.71 13.98 -5.84
C LEU A 49 -0.12 14.91 -4.77
N ASP A 50 -0.66 14.87 -3.56
CA ASP A 50 -0.39 15.80 -2.47
C ASP A 50 0.12 15.10 -1.20
N ASN A 51 0.36 13.80 -1.25
CA ASN A 51 0.85 13.02 -0.09
C ASN A 51 2.35 13.23 0.22
N GLY A 52 3.09 13.94 -0.63
CA GLY A 52 4.53 14.18 -0.45
C GLY A 52 5.45 13.02 -0.84
N TYR A 53 4.92 11.95 -1.44
CA TYR A 53 5.67 10.78 -1.90
C TYR A 53 5.68 10.67 -3.44
N PRO A 54 6.73 10.11 -4.05
CA PRO A 54 6.76 9.86 -5.50
C PRO A 54 6.02 8.56 -5.88
N ASP A 55 5.08 8.08 -5.06
CA ASP A 55 4.43 6.78 -5.18
C ASP A 55 3.54 6.68 -6.43
N ARG A 56 2.88 7.78 -6.83
CA ARG A 56 2.18 7.85 -8.12
C ARG A 56 3.10 7.61 -9.31
N ARG A 57 4.26 8.29 -9.34
CA ARG A 57 5.22 8.19 -10.45
C ARG A 57 5.85 6.80 -10.52
N ASN A 58 6.01 6.14 -9.38
CA ASN A 58 6.62 4.82 -9.28
C ASN A 58 5.61 3.67 -9.39
N HIS A 59 4.31 3.97 -9.57
CA HIS A 59 3.23 2.97 -9.57
C HIS A 59 3.24 2.12 -8.29
N GLN A 60 3.36 2.80 -7.16
CA GLN A 60 3.38 2.20 -5.83
C GLN A 60 2.12 2.60 -5.07
N CYS A 61 1.61 1.66 -4.29
CA CYS A 61 0.62 1.91 -3.27
C CYS A 61 1.31 1.83 -1.91
N LEU A 62 1.24 2.91 -1.13
CA LEU A 62 1.80 2.96 0.21
C LEU A 62 0.79 2.40 1.21
N HIS A 63 1.19 1.38 1.96
CA HIS A 63 0.42 0.75 3.02
C HIS A 63 1.03 1.06 4.39
N THR A 64 0.18 1.08 5.40
CA THR A 64 0.58 1.10 6.80
C THR A 64 0.68 -0.36 7.27
N GLY A 65 1.90 -0.79 7.62
CA GLY A 65 2.17 -2.12 8.17
C GLY A 65 2.26 -2.08 9.70
N TRP A 66 1.42 -2.84 10.38
CA TRP A 66 1.41 -2.96 11.84
C TRP A 66 2.10 -4.23 12.31
N CYS A 67 3.07 -4.11 13.21
CA CYS A 67 3.70 -5.25 13.87
C CYS A 67 2.98 -5.60 15.16
N SER A 68 2.31 -6.76 15.22
CA SER A 68 1.64 -7.25 16.43
C SER A 68 2.59 -7.61 17.58
N PHE A 69 3.86 -7.88 17.29
CA PHE A 69 4.84 -8.28 18.29
C PHE A 69 5.50 -7.08 19.00
N CYS A 70 6.08 -6.15 18.23
CA CYS A 70 6.79 -5.00 18.80
C CYS A 70 5.99 -3.68 18.77
N GLN A 71 4.74 -3.72 18.28
CA GLN A 71 3.82 -2.57 18.20
C GLN A 71 4.39 -1.38 17.40
N ALA A 72 5.29 -1.68 16.46
CA ALA A 72 5.83 -0.67 15.56
C ALA A 72 4.98 -0.58 14.29
N GLU A 73 4.65 0.66 13.93
CA GLU A 73 4.11 1.01 12.63
C GLU A 73 5.24 1.26 11.63
N GLN A 74 5.07 0.80 10.39
CA GLN A 74 6.01 1.03 9.29
C GLN A 74 5.25 1.28 7.99
N THR A 75 5.73 2.22 7.18
CA THR A 75 5.25 2.40 5.81
C THR A 75 5.83 1.32 4.91
N VAL A 76 4.97 0.64 4.15
CA VAL A 76 5.33 -0.41 3.21
C VAL A 76 4.90 0.00 1.80
N ALA A 77 5.86 0.10 0.89
CA ALA A 77 5.57 0.34 -0.52
C ALA A 77 5.25 -1.00 -1.22
N VAL A 78 4.04 -1.10 -1.78
CA VAL A 78 3.58 -2.22 -2.58
C VAL A 78 3.60 -1.82 -4.04
N GLN A 79 4.22 -2.64 -4.90
CA GLN A 79 4.23 -2.39 -6.33
C GLN A 79 2.87 -2.72 -6.95
N GLU A 80 2.30 -1.79 -7.71
CA GLU A 80 1.05 -2.01 -8.42
C GLU A 80 1.28 -2.88 -9.66
N TRP A 81 0.32 -3.75 -9.94
CA TRP A 81 0.34 -4.65 -11.08
C TRP A 81 -0.29 -4.00 -12.29
N THR A 82 0.37 -4.17 -13.43
CA THR A 82 -0.19 -3.87 -14.74
C THR A 82 -1.12 -5.00 -15.20
N PRO A 83 -2.07 -4.74 -16.13
CA PRO A 83 -2.96 -5.75 -16.67
C PRO A 83 -2.25 -6.98 -17.21
N ASP A 84 -1.06 -6.84 -17.82
CA ASP A 84 -0.24 -7.95 -18.30
C ASP A 84 0.12 -8.95 -17.19
N LYS A 85 0.28 -8.52 -15.93
CA LYS A 85 0.48 -9.46 -14.81
C LYS A 85 -0.75 -10.27 -14.42
N LEU A 86 -1.96 -9.84 -14.80
CA LEU A 86 -3.21 -10.53 -14.44
C LEU A 86 -3.61 -11.64 -15.43
N PHE A 87 -3.05 -11.65 -16.64
CA PHE A 87 -3.45 -12.57 -17.71
C PHE A 87 -2.47 -13.75 -17.92
N TYR A 88 -1.38 -13.83 -17.14
CA TYR A 88 -0.35 -14.88 -17.26
C TYR A 88 -0.15 -15.71 -15.98
N GLU A 89 -1.11 -15.73 -15.06
CA GLU A 89 -1.14 -16.65 -13.90
C GLU A 89 -2.34 -17.61 -13.97
#